data_AF-A0A1F5NG69-F1
#
_entry.id   AF-A0A1F5NG69-F1
#
_cell.length_a   1.000
_cell.length_b   1.000
_cell.length_c   1.000
_cell.angle_alpha   90.00
_cell.angle_beta   90.00
_cell.angle_gamma   90.00
#
_symmetry.space_group_name_H-M   'P 1'
#
loop_
_entity.id
_entity.type
_entity.pdbx_description
1 polymer ?
#
loop_
_entity_poly.entity_id
_entity_poly.type
_entity_poly.pdbx_seq_one_letter_code
_entity_poly.pdbx_strand_id
1 'polypeptide(L)'
;MTTSFDLKTTYLPRGYPIDEAIKNPRQLAIWMYENQGAQRFGADNRLFVILADKNNLDQSWKLKRDFDFVFGKIGQFFNEATVSPKDEIVFTFQKKTYTTISKVLIITK
;
A
#
# COMPACT_ATOMS: atom_id res chain seq x y z
N MET A 1 -15.84 -7.23 -15.22
CA MET A 1 -16.00 -7.31 -13.75
C MET A 1 -15.39 -6.05 -13.16
N THR A 2 -16.15 -5.26 -12.42
CA THR A 2 -15.60 -4.16 -11.62
C THR A 2 -14.99 -4.77 -10.36
N THR A 3 -13.66 -4.89 -10.31
CA THR A 3 -12.96 -5.31 -9.10
C THR A 3 -12.97 -4.13 -8.13
N SER A 4 -13.75 -4.23 -7.05
CA SER A 4 -13.77 -3.21 -6.01
C SER A 4 -12.51 -3.29 -5.15
N PHE A 5 -12.02 -2.13 -4.69
CA PHE A 5 -10.87 -2.00 -3.80
C PHE A 5 -11.22 -1.16 -2.58
N ASP A 6 -10.80 -1.62 -1.40
CA ASP A 6 -10.68 -0.80 -0.21
C ASP A 6 -9.43 0.09 -0.31
N LEU A 7 -9.60 1.40 -0.10
CA LEU A 7 -8.50 2.36 -0.14
C LEU A 7 -7.91 2.54 1.26
N LYS A 8 -6.65 2.15 1.42
CA LYS A 8 -5.92 2.35 2.67
C LYS A 8 -4.79 3.35 2.49
N THR A 9 -4.97 4.55 3.01
CA THR A 9 -3.89 5.54 3.11
C THR A 9 -3.13 5.35 4.43
N THR A 10 -1.81 5.21 4.37
CA THR A 10 -0.97 4.99 5.55
C THR A 10 0.45 5.52 5.34
N TYR A 11 1.26 5.52 6.39
CA TYR A 11 2.70 5.71 6.29
C TYR A 11 3.39 4.36 6.12
N LEU A 12 4.66 4.40 5.74
CA LEU A 12 5.50 3.20 5.74
C LEU A 12 5.51 2.59 7.16
N PRO A 13 5.29 1.27 7.32
CA PRO A 13 5.32 0.64 8.63
C PRO A 13 6.67 0.85 9.31
N ARG A 14 6.65 1.05 10.64
CA ARG A 14 7.89 1.19 11.42
C ARG A 14 8.76 -0.06 11.26
N GLY A 15 10.04 0.14 10.95
CA GLY A 15 11.01 -0.93 10.76
C GLY A 15 10.99 -1.59 9.37
N TYR A 16 10.05 -1.25 8.49
CA TYR A 16 10.09 -1.71 7.10
C TYR A 16 11.07 -0.85 6.28
N PRO A 17 12.08 -1.40 5.60
CA PRO A 17 13.06 -0.59 4.87
C PRO A 17 12.44 0.09 3.64
N ILE A 18 12.63 1.40 3.50
CA ILE A 18 12.06 2.17 2.38
C ILE A 18 12.58 1.70 1.02
N ASP A 19 13.85 1.33 0.94
CA ASP A 19 14.44 0.83 -0.31
C ASP A 19 13.84 -0.52 -0.73
N GLU A 20 13.53 -1.40 0.22
CA GLU A 20 12.78 -2.64 -0.05
C GLU A 20 11.35 -2.36 -0.48
N ALA A 21 10.69 -1.39 0.16
CA ALA A 21 9.33 -1.00 -0.20
C ALA A 21 9.25 -0.49 -1.65
N ILE A 22 10.22 0.34 -2.06
CA ILE A 22 10.30 0.87 -3.43
C ILE A 22 10.69 -0.22 -4.43
N LYS A 23 11.66 -1.07 -4.09
CA LYS A 23 12.14 -2.16 -4.96
C LYS A 23 11.10 -3.27 -5.13
N ASN A 24 10.34 -3.57 -4.08
CA ASN A 24 9.36 -4.66 -4.05
C ASN A 24 8.08 -4.25 -3.30
N PRO A 25 7.25 -3.37 -3.89
CA PRO A 25 5.99 -2.93 -3.29
C PRO A 25 5.01 -4.08 -3.03
N ARG A 26 5.11 -5.17 -3.80
CA ARG A 26 4.31 -6.39 -3.59
C ARG A 26 4.61 -7.04 -2.25
N GLN A 27 5.88 -7.12 -1.86
CA GLN A 27 6.26 -7.66 -0.55
C GLN A 27 5.76 -6.79 0.59
N LEU A 28 5.75 -5.46 0.40
CA LEU A 28 5.17 -4.54 1.38
C LEU A 28 3.66 -4.77 1.53
N ALA A 29 2.92 -5.01 0.44
CA ALA A 29 1.51 -5.36 0.51
C ALA A 29 1.28 -6.62 1.35
N ILE A 30 2.01 -7.70 1.06
CA ILE A 30 1.95 -8.96 1.81
C ILE A 30 2.20 -8.68 3.30
N TRP A 31 3.30 -8.01 3.63
CA TRP A 31 3.63 -7.68 5.02
C TRP A 31 2.48 -6.92 5.72
N MET A 32 1.85 -5.94 5.05
CA MET A 32 0.74 -5.18 5.63
C MET A 32 -0.51 -6.02 5.88
N TYR A 33 -0.79 -7.02 5.05
CA TYR A 33 -1.88 -7.97 5.31
C TYR A 33 -1.54 -8.96 6.42
N GLU A 34 -0.30 -9.43 6.52
CA GLU A 34 0.11 -10.40 7.56
C GLU A 34 0.20 -9.77 8.95
N ASN A 35 0.55 -8.47 9.01
CA ASN A 35 0.77 -7.74 10.27
C ASN A 35 -0.43 -6.86 10.68
N GLN A 36 -1.63 -7.11 10.14
CA GLN A 36 -2.84 -6.38 10.53
C GLN A 36 -3.31 -6.77 11.94
N GLY A 37 -3.94 -5.83 12.67
CA GLY A 37 -4.52 -6.15 13.97
C GLY A 37 -5.75 -7.06 13.83
N ALA A 38 -5.92 -8.05 14.71
CA ALA A 38 -6.99 -9.04 14.64
C ALA A 38 -8.41 -8.43 14.55
N GLN A 39 -8.69 -7.37 15.31
CA GLN A 39 -9.97 -6.65 15.27
C GLN A 39 -10.21 -5.88 13.96
N ARG A 40 -9.17 -5.65 13.16
CA ARG A 40 -9.20 -4.92 11.89
C ARG A 40 -8.85 -5.82 10.71
N PHE A 41 -8.93 -7.13 10.92
CA PHE A 41 -8.63 -8.09 9.88
C PHE A 41 -9.58 -7.89 8.70
N GLY A 42 -9.02 -7.88 7.50
CA GLY A 42 -9.75 -8.02 6.25
C GLY A 42 -8.85 -8.59 5.17
N ALA A 43 -9.46 -9.34 4.25
CA ALA A 43 -8.81 -9.96 3.10
C ALA A 43 -9.34 -9.41 1.76
N ASP A 44 -10.10 -8.31 1.81
CA ASP A 44 -10.59 -7.61 0.62
C ASP A 44 -9.44 -7.06 -0.22
N ASN A 45 -9.70 -6.83 -1.51
CA ASN A 45 -8.72 -6.21 -2.39
C ASN A 45 -8.38 -4.82 -1.84
N ARG A 46 -7.10 -4.48 -1.71
CA ARG A 46 -6.66 -3.17 -1.19
C ARG A 46 -5.71 -2.47 -2.12
N LEU A 47 -5.98 -1.19 -2.31
CA LEU A 47 -4.99 -0.23 -2.78
C LEU A 47 -4.39 0.47 -1.57
N PHE A 48 -3.10 0.25 -1.35
CA PHE A 48 -2.36 0.97 -0.33
C PHE A 48 -1.74 2.22 -0.93
N VAL A 49 -2.00 3.37 -0.32
CA VAL A 49 -1.30 4.62 -0.63
C VAL A 49 -0.37 4.93 0.54
N ILE A 50 0.93 4.78 0.30
CA ILE A 50 1.99 4.94 1.29
C ILE A 50 2.62 6.30 1.09
N LEU A 51 2.58 7.14 2.12
CA LEU A 51 3.33 8.40 2.15
C LEU A 51 4.65 8.16 2.89
N ALA A 52 5.77 8.48 2.24
CA ALA A 52 7.10 8.28 2.81
C ALA A 52 8.05 9.41 2.42
N ASP A 53 8.53 10.19 3.39
CA ASP A 53 9.63 11.13 3.18
C ASP A 53 10.94 10.34 3.27
N LYS A 54 11.72 10.31 2.18
CA LYS A 54 12.92 9.47 2.09
C LYS A 54 14.03 9.92 3.01
N ASN A 55 14.06 11.20 3.35
CA ASN A 55 15.07 11.79 4.22
C ASN A 55 14.73 11.60 5.69
N ASN A 56 13.43 11.61 6.02
CA ASN A 56 12.96 11.40 7.38
C ASN A 56 11.54 10.80 7.42
N LEU A 57 11.44 9.49 7.63
CA LEU A 57 10.17 8.78 7.70
C LEU A 57 9.21 9.33 8.76
N ASP A 58 9.71 9.86 9.89
CA ASP A 58 8.88 10.48 10.93
C ASP A 58 8.25 11.79 10.47
N GLN A 59 8.75 12.39 9.40
CA GLN A 59 8.19 13.59 8.77
C GLN A 59 7.25 13.28 7.60
N SER A 60 7.01 12.00 7.28
CA SER A 60 6.09 11.60 6.20
C SER A 60 4.68 12.16 6.36
N TRP A 61 4.27 12.53 7.58
CA TRP A 61 2.99 13.21 7.80
C TRP A 61 2.92 14.60 7.14
N LYS A 62 4.06 15.28 6.92
CA LYS A 62 4.13 16.57 6.23
C LYS A 62 3.74 16.45 4.76
N LEU A 63 3.99 15.30 4.12
CA LEU A 63 3.54 15.02 2.75
C LEU A 63 2.03 15.15 2.60
N LYS A 64 1.25 14.81 3.64
CA LYS A 64 -0.21 14.98 3.61
C LYS A 64 -0.65 16.43 3.45
N ARG A 65 0.19 17.40 3.85
CA ARG A 65 -0.12 18.83 3.71
C ARG A 65 0.13 19.34 2.29
N ASP A 66 0.94 18.63 1.51
CA ASP A 66 1.21 18.94 0.10
C ASP A 66 0.13 18.27 -0.77
N PHE A 67 -1.10 18.76 -0.62
CA PHE A 67 -2.29 18.13 -1.19
C PHE A 67 -2.21 18.01 -2.71
N ASP A 68 -1.83 19.08 -3.41
CA ASP A 68 -1.75 19.09 -4.87
C ASP A 68 -0.75 18.06 -5.38
N PHE A 69 0.41 17.94 -4.73
CA PHE A 69 1.40 16.91 -5.05
C PHE A 69 0.85 15.49 -4.83
N VAL A 70 0.25 15.23 -3.67
CA VAL A 70 -0.28 13.90 -3.33
C VAL A 70 -1.43 13.51 -4.26
N PHE A 71 -2.40 14.40 -4.47
CA PHE A 71 -3.53 14.15 -5.36
C PHE A 71 -3.09 14.01 -6.82
N GLY A 72 -2.10 14.79 -7.27
CA GLY A 72 -1.51 14.63 -8.59
C GLY A 72 -0.91 13.25 -8.80
N LYS A 73 -0.19 12.71 -7.80
CA LYS A 73 0.38 11.35 -7.85
C LYS A 73 -0.69 10.26 -7.81
N ILE A 74 -1.74 10.44 -7.01
CA ILE A 74 -2.88 9.50 -6.97
C ILE A 74 -3.61 9.50 -8.31
N GLY A 75 -3.89 10.67 -8.88
CA GLY A 75 -4.55 10.80 -10.18
C GLY A 75 -3.74 10.17 -11.31
N GLN A 76 -2.42 10.44 -11.34
CA GLN A 76 -1.50 9.80 -12.29
C GLN A 76 -1.56 8.27 -12.17
N PHE A 77 -1.49 7.75 -10.94
CA PHE A 77 -1.58 6.32 -10.70
C PHE A 77 -2.88 5.72 -11.24
N PHE A 78 -4.05 6.33 -10.98
CA PHE A 78 -5.32 5.79 -11.47
C PHE A 78 -5.49 5.88 -12.99
N ASN A 79 -4.82 6.82 -13.66
CA ASN A 79 -4.83 6.90 -15.12
C ASN A 79 -4.00 5.80 -15.78
N GLU A 80 -2.92 5.36 -15.13
CA GLU A 80 -1.96 4.38 -15.68
C GLU A 80 -2.20 2.95 -15.15
N ALA A 81 -2.79 2.83 -13.96
CA ALA A 81 -2.94 1.55 -13.28
C ALA A 81 -3.95 0.66 -13.98
N THR A 82 -3.49 -0.53 -14.34
CA THR A 82 -4.35 -1.63 -14.79
C THR A 82 -4.35 -2.73 -13.75
N VAL A 83 -5.51 -3.32 -13.49
CA VAL A 83 -5.64 -4.48 -12.60
C VAL A 83 -5.58 -5.74 -13.44
N SER A 84 -4.70 -6.66 -13.06
CA SER A 84 -4.51 -7.93 -13.75
C SER A 84 -4.32 -9.07 -12.74
N PRO A 85 -4.39 -10.34 -13.18
CA PRO A 85 -4.07 -11.48 -12.31
C PRO A 85 -2.67 -11.42 -11.68
N LYS A 86 -1.73 -10.65 -12.24
CA LYS A 86 -0.38 -10.46 -11.68
C LYS A 86 -0.38 -9.66 -10.37
N ASP A 87 -1.48 -8.95 -10.09
CA ASP A 87 -1.67 -8.18 -8.86
C ASP A 87 -2.24 -9.04 -7.71
N GLU A 88 -2.58 -10.30 -7.98
CA GLU A 88 -2.97 -11.24 -6.94
C GLU A 88 -1.77 -11.54 -6.03
N ILE A 89 -1.97 -11.45 -4.72
CA ILE A 89 -1.01 -11.83 -3.69
C ILE A 89 -1.62 -12.92 -2.80
N VAL A 90 -0.74 -13.72 -2.20
CA VAL A 90 -1.08 -14.71 -1.18
C VAL A 90 -0.41 -14.29 0.12
N PHE A 91 -1.14 -14.32 1.23
CA PHE A 91 -0.63 -13.92 2.54
C PHE A 91 -1.19 -14.83 3.65
N THR A 92 -0.46 -14.93 4.77
CA THR A 92 -0.88 -15.72 5.92
C THR A 92 -1.25 -14.85 7.11
N PHE A 93 -2.46 -15.04 7.65
CA PHE A 93 -2.89 -14.38 8.87
C PHE A 93 -3.45 -15.41 9.86
N GLN A 94 -2.93 -15.43 11.09
CA GLN A 94 -3.34 -16.37 12.14
C GLN A 94 -3.42 -17.84 11.67
N LYS A 95 -2.37 -18.31 10.98
CA LYS A 95 -2.26 -19.67 10.42
C LYS A 95 -3.26 -20.02 9.31
N LYS A 96 -3.97 -19.03 8.76
CA LYS A 96 -4.83 -19.18 7.58
C LYS A 96 -4.24 -18.44 6.39
N THR A 97 -4.31 -19.06 5.22
CA THR A 97 -3.84 -18.49 3.96
C THR A 97 -5.00 -17.82 3.24
N TYR A 98 -4.75 -16.63 2.69
CA TYR A 98 -5.71 -15.82 1.96
C TYR A 98 -5.11 -15.39 0.62
N THR A 99 -5.99 -15.19 -0.35
CA THR A 99 -5.65 -14.68 -1.68
C THR A 99 -6.46 -13.42 -1.94
N THR A 100 -5.82 -12.37 -2.44
CA THR A 100 -6.48 -11.09 -2.73
C THR A 100 -5.73 -10.34 -3.82
N ILE A 101 -6.38 -9.39 -4.47
CA ILE A 101 -5.73 -8.49 -5.41
C ILE A 101 -5.25 -7.25 -4.65
N SER A 102 -3.98 -6.89 -4.80
CA SER A 102 -3.44 -5.72 -4.13
C SER A 102 -2.49 -4.91 -5.00
N LYS A 103 -2.55 -3.59 -4.83
CA LYS A 103 -1.59 -2.64 -5.39
C LYS A 103 -1.08 -1.70 -4.30
N VAL A 104 0.13 -1.19 -4.49
CA VAL A 104 0.75 -0.21 -3.61
C VAL A 104 1.22 0.97 -4.45
N LEU A 105 0.75 2.16 -4.10
CA LEU A 105 1.28 3.42 -4.57
C LEU A 105 2.12 4.02 -3.44
N ILE A 106 3.42 4.17 -3.67
CA ILE A 106 4.32 4.85 -2.72
C ILE A 106 4.60 6.25 -3.24
N ILE A 107 4.13 7.25 -2.50
CA ILE A 107 4.36 8.67 -2.78
C ILE A 107 5.53 9.11 -1.91
N THR A 108 6.63 9.44 -2.57
CA THR A 108 7.87 9.83 -1.90
C THR A 108 8.30 11.24 -2.27
N LYS A 109 8.90 11.94 -1.30
CA LYS A 109 9.61 13.20 -1.49
C LYS A 109 11.02 13.08 -0.91
#